data_AF-A0A2H6AA75-F1
#
_entry.id   AF-A0A2H6AA75-F1
#
_cell.length_a   1.000
_cell.length_b   1.000
_cell.length_c   1.000
_cell.angle_alpha   90.00
_cell.angle_beta   90.00
_cell.angle_gamma   90.00
#
_symmetry.space_group_name_H-M   'P 1'
#
loop_
_entity.id
_entity.type
_entity.pdbx_description
1 polymer ?
#
loop_
_entity_poly.entity_id
_entity_poly.type
_entity_poly.pdbx_seq_one_letter_code
_entity_poly.pdbx_strand_id
1 'polypeptide(L)'
;MRVKAKRKEGESLSQFLKRFLNRYAKSGLALEIKEKMYRQRKPNERRKWEARLYRLKLSSFIKQKIKEGMPFSKAYELGKRYINYIKYSGRED
;
A
#
# COMPACT_ATOMS: atom_id res chain seq x y z
N MET A 1 -6.60 -21.33 13.38
CA MET A 1 -6.73 -19.87 13.12
C MET A 1 -5.38 -19.19 13.22
N ARG A 2 -4.87 -18.62 12.11
CA ARG A 2 -3.54 -17.95 12.04
C ARG A 2 -3.49 -16.62 12.82
N VAL A 3 -4.63 -15.94 12.99
CA VAL A 3 -4.72 -14.71 13.81
C VAL A 3 -5.51 -15.05 15.08
N LYS A 4 -4.81 -15.11 16.21
CA LYS A 4 -5.44 -15.24 17.54
C LYS A 4 -5.21 -13.95 18.32
N ALA A 5 -6.21 -13.50 19.07
CA ALA A 5 -6.05 -12.48 20.08
C ALA A 5 -6.86 -12.90 21.31
N LYS A 6 -6.25 -12.81 22.49
CA LYS A 6 -6.97 -12.96 23.77
C LYS A 6 -7.35 -11.58 24.29
N ARG A 7 -8.49 -11.47 24.98
CA ARG A 7 -8.89 -10.24 25.66
C ARG A 7 -7.94 -10.02 26.85
N LYS A 8 -7.53 -8.77 27.07
CA LYS A 8 -6.75 -8.40 28.25
C LYS A 8 -7.69 -8.05 29.39
N GLU A 9 -7.20 -8.20 30.61
CA GLU A 9 -7.92 -7.77 31.81
C GLU A 9 -8.17 -6.25 31.77
N GLY A 10 -9.38 -5.82 32.14
CA GLY A 10 -9.80 -4.42 32.05
C GLY A 10 -10.06 -3.87 30.63
N GLU A 11 -9.87 -4.65 29.57
CA GLU A 11 -10.07 -4.20 28.18
C GLU A 11 -11.56 -4.19 27.80
N SER A 12 -12.05 -3.10 27.21
CA SER A 12 -13.41 -3.06 26.67
C SER A 12 -13.54 -3.88 25.39
N LEU A 13 -14.75 -4.36 25.07
CA LEU A 13 -14.98 -5.19 23.88
C LEU A 13 -14.55 -4.46 22.59
N SER A 14 -14.85 -3.17 22.48
CA SER A 14 -14.50 -2.35 21.31
C SER A 14 -12.98 -2.22 21.12
N GLN A 15 -12.22 -2.06 22.22
CA GLN A 15 -10.76 -2.02 22.17
C GLN A 15 -10.17 -3.35 21.72
N PHE A 16 -10.69 -4.46 22.26
CA PHE A 16 -10.29 -5.80 21.86
C PHE A 16 -10.53 -6.05 20.36
N LEU A 17 -11.72 -5.71 19.86
CA LEU A 17 -12.06 -5.84 18.44
C LEU A 17 -11.15 -4.98 17.56
N LYS A 18 -10.90 -3.72 17.92
CA LYS A 18 -9.97 -2.83 17.19
C LYS A 18 -8.56 -3.44 17.12
N ARG A 19 -8.05 -3.99 18.22
CA ARG A 19 -6.74 -4.66 18.25
C ARG A 19 -6.72 -5.91 17.37
N PHE A 20 -7.77 -6.73 17.43
CA PHE A 20 -7.89 -7.90 16.58
C PHE A 20 -7.93 -7.53 15.10
N LEU A 21 -8.75 -6.55 14.72
CA LEU A 21 -8.84 -6.05 13.34
C LEU A 21 -7.50 -5.51 12.84
N ASN A 22 -6.77 -4.74 13.66
CA ASN A 22 -5.44 -4.28 13.30
C ASN A 22 -4.46 -5.44 13.10
N ARG A 23 -4.53 -6.50 13.91
CA ARG A 23 -3.70 -7.70 13.75
C ARG A 23 -4.08 -8.49 12.50
N TYR A 24 -5.37 -8.59 12.21
CA TYR A 24 -5.89 -9.23 10.99
C TYR A 24 -5.48 -8.47 9.73
N ALA A 25 -5.58 -7.14 9.72
CA ALA A 25 -5.14 -6.32 8.61
C ALA A 25 -3.62 -6.46 8.36
N LYS A 26 -2.83 -6.43 9.44
CA LYS A 26 -1.36 -6.59 9.36
C LYS A 26 -0.90 -7.99 8.96
N SER A 27 -1.70 -9.03 9.21
CA SER A 27 -1.33 -10.41 8.86
C SER A 27 -1.39 -10.68 7.36
N GLY A 28 -2.03 -9.81 6.58
CA GLY A 28 -2.19 -9.99 5.13
C GLY A 28 -3.13 -11.13 4.73
N LEU A 29 -3.80 -11.78 5.69
CA LEU A 29 -4.66 -12.95 5.43
C LEU A 29 -5.78 -12.65 4.43
N ALA A 30 -6.37 -11.47 4.50
CA ALA A 30 -7.40 -11.04 3.55
C ALA A 30 -6.86 -10.97 2.10
N LEU A 31 -5.62 -10.49 1.93
CA LEU A 31 -4.97 -10.41 0.64
C LEU A 31 -4.62 -11.81 0.13
N GLU A 32 -4.07 -12.67 0.99
CA GLU A 32 -3.75 -14.06 0.65
C GLU A 32 -4.99 -14.83 0.15
N ILE A 33 -6.12 -14.69 0.85
CA ILE A 33 -7.38 -15.32 0.45
C ILE A 33 -7.82 -14.78 -0.92
N LYS A 34 -7.80 -13.46 -1.11
CA LYS A 34 -8.21 -12.82 -2.37
C LYS A 34 -7.30 -13.24 -3.53
N GLU A 35 -6.01 -13.39 -3.30
CA GLU A 35 -5.04 -13.84 -4.31
C GLU A 35 -5.28 -15.29 -4.71
N LYS A 36 -5.58 -16.16 -3.73
CA LYS A 36 -5.87 -17.58 -3.95
C LYS A 36 -7.27 -17.87 -4.46
N MET A 37 -8.19 -16.90 -4.38
CA MET A 37 -9.59 -17.05 -4.79
C MET A 37 -9.73 -17.43 -6.27
N TYR A 38 -8.82 -16.95 -7.12
CA TYR A 38 -8.84 -17.23 -8.56
C TYR A 38 -7.45 -17.64 -9.04
N ARG A 39 -7.40 -18.47 -10.09
CA ARG A 39 -6.14 -18.83 -10.75
C ARG A 39 -5.54 -17.60 -11.43
N GLN A 40 -4.43 -17.10 -10.90
CA GLN A 40 -3.70 -15.98 -11.49
C GLN A 40 -2.57 -16.47 -12.39
N ARG A 41 -2.36 -15.78 -13.53
CA ARG A 41 -1.18 -15.97 -14.37
C ARG A 41 0.01 -15.24 -13.74
N LYS A 42 1.19 -15.86 -13.73
CA LYS A 42 2.42 -15.21 -13.27
C LYS A 42 2.69 -13.97 -14.14
N PRO A 43 3.06 -12.81 -13.55
CA PRO A 43 3.40 -11.63 -14.32
C PRO A 43 4.69 -11.86 -15.12
N ASN A 44 4.70 -11.42 -16.38
CA ASN A 44 5.89 -11.42 -17.23
C ASN A 44 6.86 -10.29 -16.80
N GLU A 45 8.10 -10.33 -17.32
CA GLU A 45 9.13 -9.34 -16.97
C GLU A 45 8.71 -7.90 -17.32
N ARG A 46 8.03 -7.71 -18.45
CA ARG A 46 7.48 -6.40 -18.83
C ARG A 46 6.52 -5.85 -17.78
N ARG A 47 5.55 -6.65 -17.31
CA ARG A 47 4.61 -6.21 -16.26
C ARG A 47 5.31 -5.93 -14.93
N LYS A 48 6.33 -6.71 -14.57
CA LYS A 48 7.14 -6.45 -13.37
C LYS A 48 7.87 -5.10 -13.49
N TRP A 49 8.46 -4.83 -14.65
CA TRP A 49 9.15 -3.58 -14.94
C TRP A 49 8.20 -2.38 -14.92
N GLU A 50 7.05 -2.46 -15.60
CA GLU A 50 6.02 -1.40 -15.60
C GLU A 50 5.52 -1.10 -14.19
N ALA A 51 5.26 -2.13 -13.39
CA ALA A 51 4.86 -1.97 -11.99
C ALA A 51 5.95 -1.30 -11.14
N ARG A 52 7.23 -1.60 -11.38
CA ARG A 52 8.36 -0.94 -10.71
C ARG A 52 8.47 0.53 -11.11
N LEU A 53 8.38 0.82 -12.40
CA LEU A 53 8.44 2.18 -12.93
C LEU A 53 7.30 3.05 -12.39
N TYR A 54 6.08 2.52 -12.34
CA TYR A 54 4.93 3.19 -11.73
C TYR A 54 5.23 3.64 -10.29
N ARG A 55 5.78 2.76 -9.46
CA ARG A 55 6.11 3.07 -8.06
C ARG A 55 7.19 4.15 -7.96
N LEU A 56 8.20 4.09 -8.82
CA LEU A 56 9.29 5.06 -8.85
C LEU A 56 8.81 6.46 -9.26
N LYS A 57 8.02 6.54 -10.34
CA LYS A 57 7.38 7.80 -10.78
C LYS A 57 6.56 8.42 -9.66
N LEU A 58 5.67 7.63 -9.05
CA LEU A 58 4.78 8.13 -8.00
C LEU A 58 5.56 8.57 -6.75
N SER A 59 6.57 7.81 -6.34
CA SER A 59 7.40 8.17 -5.18
C SER A 59 8.20 9.44 -5.40
N SER A 60 8.84 9.57 -6.58
CA SER A 60 9.59 10.78 -6.95
C SER A 60 8.68 12.01 -6.97
N PHE A 61 7.52 11.90 -7.62
CA PHE A 61 6.54 12.98 -7.68
C PHE A 61 6.05 13.42 -6.29
N ILE A 62 5.67 12.46 -5.44
CA ILE A 62 5.20 12.76 -4.08
C ILE A 62 6.29 13.46 -3.27
N LYS A 63 7.53 12.98 -3.34
CA LYS A 63 8.66 13.61 -2.64
C LYS A 63 8.85 15.06 -3.09
N GLN A 64 8.78 15.31 -4.39
CA GLN A 64 8.89 16.67 -4.93
C GLN A 64 7.75 17.56 -4.39
N LYS A 65 6.50 17.11 -4.45
CA LYS A 65 5.34 17.89 -3.98
C LYS A 65 5.32 18.13 -2.48
N ILE A 66 5.83 17.19 -1.69
CA ILE A 66 6.02 17.38 -0.25
C ILE A 66 7.09 18.45 0.01
N LYS A 67 8.21 18.44 -0.74
CA LYS A 67 9.23 19.51 -0.65
C LYS A 67 8.65 20.88 -0.99
N GLU A 68 7.69 20.94 -1.91
CA GLU A 68 6.94 22.17 -2.26
C GLU A 68 5.85 22.54 -1.23
N GLY A 69 5.68 21.78 -0.14
CA GLY A 69 4.71 22.05 0.93
C GLY A 69 3.31 21.45 0.74
N MET A 70 3.10 20.59 -0.25
CA MET A 70 1.82 19.91 -0.46
C MET A 70 1.60 18.77 0.56
N PRO A 71 0.40 18.65 1.16
CA PRO A 71 0.06 17.49 1.99
C PRO A 71 0.15 16.17 1.21
N PHE A 72 0.64 15.12 1.87
CA PHE A 72 0.86 13.80 1.25
C PHE A 72 -0.41 13.25 0.55
N SER A 73 -1.58 13.38 1.17
CA SER A 73 -2.85 12.89 0.60
C SER A 73 -3.12 13.49 -0.77
N LYS A 74 -3.02 14.82 -0.87
CA LYS A 74 -3.23 15.57 -2.11
C LYS A 74 -2.16 15.24 -3.16
N ALA A 75 -0.89 15.16 -2.74
CA ALA A 75 0.21 14.78 -3.62
C ALA A 75 0.05 13.36 -4.19
N TYR A 76 -0.41 12.42 -3.36
CA TYR A 76 -0.66 11.03 -3.75
C TYR A 76 -1.79 10.92 -4.78
N GLU A 77 -2.92 11.59 -4.54
CA GLU A 77 -4.05 11.60 -5.47
C GLU A 77 -3.67 12.21 -6.83
N LEU A 78 -3.00 13.36 -6.81
CA LEU A 78 -2.57 14.03 -8.02
C LEU A 78 -1.56 13.18 -8.80
N GLY A 79 -0.63 12.55 -8.09
CA GLY A 79 0.36 11.64 -8.68
C GLY A 79 -0.27 10.44 -9.37
N LYS A 80 -1.33 9.85 -8.79
CA LYS A 80 -2.07 8.76 -9.44
C LYS A 80 -2.82 9.22 -10.68
N ARG A 81 -3.46 10.40 -10.62
CA ARG A 81 -4.25 10.95 -11.72
C ARG A 81 -3.40 11.25 -12.95
N TYR A 82 -2.18 11.76 -12.76
CA TYR A 82 -1.31 12.19 -13.85
C TYR A 82 -0.09 11.28 -14.07
N ILE A 83 -0.15 10.03 -13.61
CA ILE A 83 1.01 9.10 -13.65
C ILE A 83 1.62 8.90 -15.04
N ASN A 84 0.81 9.00 -16.09
CA ASN A 84 1.26 8.87 -17.48
C ASN A 84 2.16 10.03 -17.91
N TYR A 85 1.94 11.22 -17.36
CA TYR A 85 2.71 12.44 -17.66
C TYR A 85 3.93 12.59 -16.77
N ILE A 86 3.94 11.92 -15.61
CA ILE A 86 5.08 11.95 -14.69
C ILE A 86 6.24 11.19 -15.33
N LYS A 87 7.33 11.90 -15.57
CA LYS A 87 8.61 11.32 -15.97
C LYS A 87 9.41 10.99 -14.71
N TYR A 88 10.00 9.80 -14.69
CA TYR A 88 10.99 9.46 -13.66
C TYR A 88 12.35 9.83 -14.22
N SER A 89 12.99 10.85 -13.66
CA SER A 89 14.30 11.36 -14.10
C SER A 89 15.48 10.48 -13.65
N GLY A 90 15.24 9.42 -12.87
CA GLY A 90 16.32 8.76 -12.13
C GLY A 90 16.66 9.55 -10.86
N ARG A 91 17.38 8.93 -9.92
CA ARG A 91 17.81 9.61 -8.71
C ARG A 91 18.85 10.67 -9.07
N GLU A 92 18.49 11.94 -8.95
CA GLU A 92 19.42 12.96 -8.46
C GLU A 92 19.26 12.93 -6.94
N ASP A 93 20.06 12.07 -6.30
CA ASP A 93 20.36 12.23 -4.87
C ASP A 93 21.42 13.33 -4.75
#